data_AF-A0A2I8DER7-F1
#
_entry.id   AF-A0A2I8DER7-F1
#
_cell.length_a   1.000
_cell.length_b   1.000
_cell.length_c   1.000
_cell.angle_alpha   90.00
_cell.angle_beta   90.00
_cell.angle_gamma   90.00
#
_symmetry.space_group_name_H-M   'P 1'
#
loop_
_entity.id
_entity.type
_entity.pdbx_description
1 polymer ?
#
loop_
_entity_poly.entity_id
_entity_poly.type
_entity_poly.pdbx_seq_one_letter_code
_entity_poly.pdbx_strand_id
1 'polypeptide(L)'
;MHKYPAQYLGMIAAHLNAPYGHPVSPNDIATALRSGSFASLQIDDWIKELIASMFVEMAPEYIARASFEAGVRLEEADALYQHARSDLGLPRVERWEEALKGVL
;
A
#
# COMPACT_ATOMS: atom_id res chain seq x y z
N MET A 1 -4.76 18.54 -13.25
CA MET A 1 -5.27 18.70 -11.87
C MET A 1 -4.61 17.64 -10.99
N HIS A 2 -3.51 17.96 -10.30
CA HIS A 2 -2.89 17.13 -9.24
C HIS A 2 -2.37 18.13 -8.20
N LYS A 3 -3.10 18.30 -7.09
CA LYS A 3 -2.89 19.41 -6.13
C LYS A 3 -2.41 18.95 -4.75
N TYR A 4 -1.90 17.72 -4.65
CA TYR A 4 -1.26 17.22 -3.44
C TYR A 4 0.13 16.72 -3.80
N PRO A 5 1.21 17.26 -3.20
CA PRO A 5 2.51 16.60 -3.29
C PRO A 5 2.35 15.16 -2.77
N ALA A 6 3.05 14.20 -3.37
CA ALA A 6 3.00 12.77 -3.01
C ALA A 6 3.62 12.51 -1.61
N GLN A 7 3.05 13.15 -0.59
CA GLN A 7 3.57 13.23 0.75
C GLN A 7 3.39 11.90 1.46
N TYR A 8 2.21 11.29 1.37
CA TYR A 8 1.93 10.02 2.03
C TYR A 8 2.57 8.85 1.29
N LEU A 9 2.53 8.85 -0.05
CA LEU A 9 3.29 7.87 -0.85
C LEU A 9 4.80 7.95 -0.57
N GLY A 10 5.35 9.16 -0.49
CA GLY A 10 6.74 9.42 -0.13
C GLY A 10 7.10 8.96 1.29
N MET A 11 6.22 9.24 2.25
CA MET A 11 6.39 8.83 3.64
C MET A 11 6.36 7.31 3.80
N ILE A 12 5.41 6.62 3.16
CA ILE A 12 5.35 5.15 3.19
C ILE A 12 6.62 4.58 2.56
N ALA A 13 7.02 5.05 1.37
CA ALA A 13 8.25 4.60 0.72
C ALA A 13 9.47 4.79 1.63
N ALA A 14 9.63 5.97 2.23
CA ALA A 14 10.73 6.25 3.15
C ALA A 14 10.71 5.36 4.39
N HIS A 15 9.54 5.05 4.94
CA HIS A 15 9.39 4.16 6.09
C HIS A 15 9.82 2.72 5.75
N LEU A 16 9.26 2.15 4.68
CA LEU A 16 9.57 0.79 4.22
C LEU A 16 11.05 0.63 3.85
N ASN A 17 11.65 1.69 3.32
CA ASN A 17 13.05 1.73 2.91
C ASN A 17 14.04 1.90 4.07
N ALA A 18 13.60 2.36 5.24
CA ALA A 18 14.49 2.76 6.34
C ALA A 18 15.56 1.71 6.72
N PRO A 19 15.26 0.40 6.77
CA PRO A 19 16.27 -0.63 7.03
C PRO A 19 16.96 -1.20 5.78
N TYR A 20 16.50 -0.89 4.56
CA TYR A 20 16.88 -1.59 3.32
C TYR A 20 17.51 -0.71 2.22
N GLY A 21 17.65 0.61 2.45
CA GLY A 21 18.17 1.52 1.43
C GLY A 21 17.04 2.19 0.66
N HIS A 22 16.95 2.05 -0.67
CA HIS A 22 15.86 2.66 -1.46
C HIS A 22 15.24 1.73 -2.53
N PRO A 23 14.85 0.48 -2.19
CA PRO A 23 14.25 -0.43 -3.16
C PRO A 23 12.82 -0.07 -3.59
N VAL A 24 12.05 0.64 -2.76
CA VAL A 24 10.66 1.01 -3.04
C VAL A 24 10.58 2.48 -3.39
N SER A 25 10.03 2.81 -4.56
CA SER A 25 9.68 4.20 -4.91
C SER A 25 8.22 4.53 -4.53
N PRO A 26 7.88 5.81 -4.35
CA PRO A 26 6.48 6.24 -4.20
C PRO A 26 5.59 5.80 -5.37
N ASN A 27 6.17 5.65 -6.57
CA ASN A 27 5.43 5.20 -7.75
C ASN A 27 5.12 3.71 -7.71
N ASP A 28 5.97 2.89 -7.10
CA ASP A 28 5.70 1.45 -6.95
C ASP A 28 4.50 1.22 -6.03
N ILE A 29 4.44 1.98 -4.92
CA ILE A 29 3.29 1.98 -3.99
C ILE A 29 2.03 2.46 -4.72
N ALA A 30 2.10 3.59 -5.43
CA ALA A 30 0.95 4.10 -6.18
C ALA A 30 0.47 3.12 -7.25
N THR A 31 1.39 2.42 -7.91
CA THR A 31 1.07 1.41 -8.93
C THR A 31 0.40 0.20 -8.30
N ALA A 32 0.91 -0.30 -7.17
CA ALA A 32 0.29 -1.39 -6.42
C ALA A 32 -1.12 -1.05 -5.92
N LEU A 33 -1.30 0.16 -5.38
CA LEU A 33 -2.61 0.65 -4.96
C LEU A 33 -3.57 0.77 -6.14
N ARG A 34 -3.10 1.24 -7.31
CA ARG A 34 -3.93 1.33 -8.53
C ARG A 34 -4.35 -0.01 -9.08
N SER A 35 -3.47 -1.02 -9.03
CA SER A 35 -3.76 -2.35 -9.56
C SER A 35 -4.61 -3.19 -8.63
N GLY A 36 -4.66 -2.86 -7.33
CA GLY A 36 -5.32 -3.69 -6.31
C GLY A 36 -4.73 -5.09 -6.19
N SER A 37 -3.52 -5.30 -6.70
CA SER A 37 -2.82 -6.59 -6.73
C SER A 37 -1.35 -6.42 -7.08
N PHE A 38 -0.52 -7.42 -6.77
CA PHE A 38 0.89 -7.42 -7.17
C PHE A 38 1.14 -8.09 -8.52
N ALA A 39 0.12 -8.73 -9.12
CA ALA A 39 0.23 -9.53 -10.33
C ALA A 39 0.74 -8.76 -11.56
N SER A 40 0.45 -7.46 -11.64
CA SER A 40 0.88 -6.61 -12.77
C SER A 40 2.22 -5.91 -12.54
N LEU A 41 2.77 -5.95 -11.33
CA LEU A 41 4.05 -5.29 -11.02
C LEU A 41 5.22 -6.18 -11.45
N GLN A 42 6.06 -5.63 -12.32
CA GLN A 42 7.30 -6.26 -12.77
C GLN A 42 8.45 -5.89 -11.81
N ILE A 43 8.33 -6.31 -10.55
CA ILE A 43 9.31 -6.10 -9.47
C ILE A 43 9.58 -7.40 -8.73
N ASP A 44 10.71 -7.47 -8.02
CA ASP A 44 11.12 -8.63 -7.24
C ASP A 44 10.11 -8.97 -6.13
N ASP A 45 9.97 -10.26 -5.81
CA ASP A 45 8.96 -10.73 -4.85
C ASP A 45 9.16 -10.16 -3.44
N TRP A 46 10.41 -10.02 -3.00
CA TRP A 46 10.72 -9.41 -1.71
C TRP A 46 10.30 -7.91 -1.64
N ILE A 47 10.27 -7.19 -2.77
CA ILE A 47 9.77 -5.81 -2.84
C ILE A 47 8.25 -5.80 -2.72
N LYS A 48 7.55 -6.78 -3.29
CA LYS A 48 6.09 -6.94 -3.11
C LYS A 48 5.74 -7.21 -1.65
N GLU A 49 6.50 -8.08 -0.99
CA GLU A 49 6.37 -8.35 0.45
C GLU A 49 6.60 -7.08 1.28
N LEU A 50 7.62 -6.30 0.92
CA LEU A 50 7.90 -5.02 1.58
C LEU A 50 6.77 -4.00 1.37
N ILE A 51 6.20 -3.89 0.18
CA ILE A 51 5.03 -3.02 -0.05
C ILE A 51 3.82 -3.53 0.75
N ALA A 52 3.59 -4.84 0.79
CA ALA A 52 2.50 -5.44 1.56
C ALA A 52 2.63 -5.19 3.07
N SER A 53 3.86 -5.09 3.59
CA SER A 53 4.09 -4.82 5.01
C SER A 53 3.54 -3.46 5.45
N MET A 54 3.28 -2.52 4.51
CA MET A 54 2.66 -1.23 4.85
C MET A 54 1.32 -1.40 5.61
N PHE A 55 0.54 -2.45 5.33
CA PHE A 55 -0.70 -2.69 6.08
C PHE A 55 -0.41 -3.05 7.55
N VAL A 56 0.67 -3.79 7.81
CA VAL A 56 1.11 -4.22 9.14
C VAL A 56 1.86 -3.12 9.90
N GLU A 57 2.52 -2.21 9.19
CA GLU A 57 3.38 -1.18 9.79
C GLU A 57 2.70 0.20 9.89
N MET A 58 1.92 0.59 8.88
CA MET A 58 1.29 1.91 8.78
C MET A 58 -0.13 1.98 9.34
N ALA A 59 -0.47 3.11 9.96
CA ALA A 59 -1.85 3.40 10.34
C ALA A 59 -2.77 3.48 9.10
N PRO A 60 -4.02 2.98 9.16
CA PRO A 60 -4.94 2.95 8.01
C PRO A 60 -5.17 4.31 7.37
N GLU A 61 -5.15 5.39 8.15
CA GLU A 61 -5.36 6.76 7.65
C GLU A 61 -4.25 7.19 6.69
N TYR A 62 -3.01 6.71 6.90
CA TYR A 62 -1.90 7.01 6.00
C TYR A 62 -2.03 6.27 4.67
N ILE A 63 -2.47 5.02 4.70
CA ILE A 63 -2.75 4.24 3.50
C ILE A 63 -3.92 4.88 2.75
N ALA A 64 -4.98 5.31 3.45
CA ALA A 64 -6.11 6.01 2.85
C ALA A 64 -5.71 7.31 2.13
N ARG A 65 -4.83 8.12 2.73
CA ARG A 65 -4.30 9.33 2.11
C ARG A 65 -3.40 9.01 0.91
N ALA A 66 -2.58 7.96 0.99
CA ALA A 66 -1.78 7.48 -0.13
C ALA A 66 -2.64 6.97 -1.29
N SER A 67 -3.75 6.26 -1.02
CA SER A 67 -4.73 5.85 -2.04
C SER A 67 -5.32 7.06 -2.76
N PHE A 68 -5.69 8.09 -2.00
CA PHE A 68 -6.19 9.34 -2.56
C PHE A 68 -5.12 10.05 -3.43
N GLU A 69 -3.86 10.10 -2.99
CA GLU A 69 -2.74 10.63 -3.79
C GLU A 69 -2.50 9.80 -5.07
N ALA A 70 -2.68 8.48 -5.01
CA ALA A 70 -2.56 7.58 -6.14
C ALA A 70 -3.74 7.69 -7.12
N GLY A 71 -4.82 8.38 -6.73
CA GLY A 71 -6.03 8.57 -7.53
C GLY A 71 -7.00 7.38 -7.50
N VAL A 72 -6.95 6.57 -6.45
CA VAL A 72 -7.83 5.41 -6.25
C VAL A 72 -8.66 5.53 -4.97
N ARG A 73 -9.62 4.63 -4.81
CA ARG A 73 -10.47 4.54 -3.63
C ARG A 73 -9.90 3.52 -2.64
N LEU A 74 -10.63 3.32 -1.53
CA LEU A 74 -10.24 2.33 -0.53
C LEU A 74 -10.50 0.90 -0.98
N GLU A 75 -11.41 0.71 -1.94
CA GLU A 75 -11.69 -0.60 -2.53
C GLU A 75 -10.46 -1.20 -3.22
N GLU A 76 -9.69 -0.40 -3.97
CA GLU A 76 -8.46 -0.90 -4.60
C GLU A 76 -7.36 -1.18 -3.58
N ALA A 77 -7.27 -0.38 -2.52
CA ALA A 77 -6.35 -0.65 -1.41
C ALA A 77 -6.73 -1.92 -0.64
N ASP A 78 -8.02 -2.16 -0.40
CA ASP A 78 -8.48 -3.39 0.23
C ASP A 78 -8.28 -4.60 -0.70
N ALA A 79 -8.52 -4.45 -2.01
CA ALA A 79 -8.19 -5.49 -2.99
C ALA A 79 -6.71 -5.89 -2.93
N LEU A 80 -5.80 -4.90 -2.84
CA LEU A 80 -4.37 -5.14 -2.66
C LEU A 80 -4.08 -5.88 -1.35
N TYR A 81 -4.72 -5.49 -0.24
CA TYR A 81 -4.60 -6.17 1.05
C TYR A 81 -5.08 -7.62 0.98
N GLN A 82 -6.26 -7.89 0.41
CA GLN A 82 -6.76 -9.25 0.27
C GLN A 82 -5.87 -10.10 -0.64
N HIS A 83 -5.35 -9.51 -1.72
CA HIS A 83 -4.40 -10.18 -2.60
C HIS A 83 -3.09 -10.50 -1.86
N ALA A 84 -2.55 -9.57 -1.06
CA ALA A 84 -1.38 -9.81 -0.22
C ALA A 84 -1.60 -10.96 0.78
N ARG A 85 -2.80 -11.05 1.36
CA ARG A 85 -3.16 -12.15 2.27
C ARG A 85 -3.21 -13.50 1.55
N SER A 86 -3.82 -13.54 0.38
CA SER A 86 -3.97 -14.76 -0.42
C SER A 86 -2.63 -15.25 -0.94
N ASP A 87 -1.84 -14.36 -1.55
CA ASP A 87 -0.73 -14.75 -2.41
C ASP A 87 0.64 -14.61 -1.72
N LEU A 88 0.76 -13.69 -0.75
CA LEU A 88 1.99 -13.46 0.02
C LEU A 88 1.88 -13.95 1.47
N GLY A 89 0.74 -14.50 1.88
CA GLY A 89 0.54 -15.00 3.24
C GLY A 89 0.53 -13.92 4.33
N LEU A 90 0.17 -12.67 3.96
CA LEU A 90 0.06 -11.57 4.93
C LEU A 90 -0.94 -11.95 6.05
N PRO A 91 -0.59 -11.77 7.33
CA PRO A 91 -1.53 -12.04 8.42
C PRO A 91 -2.71 -11.06 8.38
N ARG A 92 -3.78 -11.40 9.12
CA ARG A 92 -4.87 -10.44 9.34
C ARG A 92 -4.35 -9.21 10.08
N VAL A 93 -4.73 -8.04 9.60
CA VAL A 93 -4.42 -6.74 10.18
C VAL A 93 -5.72 -6.16 10.71
N GLU A 94 -6.05 -6.47 11.96
CA GLU A 94 -7.33 -6.08 12.58
C GLU A 94 -7.58 -4.58 12.47
N ARG A 95 -6.57 -3.74 12.74
CA ARG A 95 -6.68 -2.28 12.62
C ARG A 95 -7.07 -1.81 11.21
N TRP A 96 -6.60 -2.48 10.15
CA TRP A 96 -6.97 -2.16 8.76
C TRP A 96 -8.41 -2.59 8.50
N GLU A 97 -8.73 -3.84 8.82
CA GLU A 97 -10.07 -4.41 8.62
C GLU A 97 -11.14 -3.63 9.39
N GLU A 98 -10.84 -3.16 10.61
CA GLU A 98 -11.73 -2.35 11.42
C GLU A 98 -11.92 -0.93 10.88
N ALA A 99 -10.85 -0.28 10.38
CA ALA A 99 -10.94 1.05 9.80
C ALA A 99 -11.84 1.09 8.55
N LEU A 100 -11.98 -0.03 7.84
CA LEU A 100 -12.85 -0.15 6.68
C LEU A 100 -14.31 -0.48 7.04
N LYS A 101 -14.60 -0.96 8.25
CA LYS A 101 -15.98 -1.27 8.68
C LYS A 101 -16.82 0.01 8.64
N GLY A 102 -17.88 -0.01 7.83
CA GLY A 102 -18.81 1.13 7.69
C GLY A 102 -18.32 2.21 6.72
N VAL A 103 -17.18 2.00 6.06
CA VAL A 103 -16.69 2.83 4.95
C VAL A 103 -16.80 2.08 3.62
N LEU A 104 -16.58 0.76 3.63
CA LEU A 104 -16.84 -0.19 2.55
C LEU A 104 -17.99 -1.14 2.95
#